data_AF-A0A9P7KGV0-F1
#
_entry.id   AF-A0A9P7KGV0-F1
#
_cell.length_a   1.000
_cell.length_b   1.000
_cell.length_c   1.000
_cell.angle_alpha   90.00
_cell.angle_beta   90.00
_cell.angle_gamma   90.00
#
_symmetry.space_group_name_H-M   'P 1'
#
loop_
_entity.id
_entity.type
_entity.pdbx_description
1 polymer ?
#
loop_
_entity_poly.entity_id
_entity_poly.type
_entity_poly.pdbx_seq_one_letter_code
_entity_poly.pdbx_strand_id
1 'polypeptide(L)'
;MPLWINDDWSYRYLITFATRDVADTWYRAVGDSFAGGYPKFAGVKRFYVHDPSVAIIVDTINDPEVALTLRGQVIFTLLNDRDGRIQSIAPVLNYVESINGASYYIRSANDASTYWYYDAGKNDVVAARDKRTSFTITNADKNRAPGSVLIGSDDIYITVNNGTNIGVDTTQDHLGKSVNPQPFKLSALLSGDFQILFNNDGFAGLGPLSCNPSKGDRWELV
;
A
#
# COMPACT_ATOMS: atom_id res chain seq x y z
N MET A 1 -23.29 22.76 -11.70
CA MET A 1 -23.79 22.72 -10.31
C MET A 1 -23.27 21.44 -9.67
N PRO A 2 -22.66 21.47 -8.48
CA PRO A 2 -22.34 20.24 -7.77
C PRO A 2 -23.66 19.61 -7.30
N LEU A 3 -23.88 18.33 -7.62
CA LEU A 3 -24.97 17.54 -7.06
C LEU A 3 -24.78 17.48 -5.54
N TRP A 4 -25.74 18.02 -4.81
CA TRP A 4 -25.81 17.90 -3.36
C TRP A 4 -25.87 16.42 -3.01
N ILE A 5 -25.00 16.02 -2.09
CA ILE A 5 -24.98 14.68 -1.52
C ILE A 5 -26.25 14.51 -0.67
N ASN A 6 -27.06 13.49 -0.98
CA ASN A 6 -28.41 13.32 -0.46
C ASN A 6 -28.49 12.93 1.03
N ASP A 7 -27.40 12.52 1.68
CA ASP A 7 -27.46 12.16 3.10
C ASP A 7 -26.16 12.41 3.88
N ASP A 8 -25.93 13.67 4.29
CA ASP A 8 -25.11 13.98 5.48
C ASP A 8 -26.02 14.14 6.73
N TRP A 9 -27.29 13.74 6.64
CA TRP A 9 -28.29 13.97 7.68
C TRP A 9 -28.42 12.77 8.62
N SER A 10 -28.45 11.56 8.07
CA SER A 10 -28.67 10.28 8.74
C SER A 10 -27.55 9.29 8.33
N TYR A 11 -27.23 8.29 9.16
CA TYR A 11 -26.26 7.23 8.82
C TYR A 11 -24.80 7.66 8.65
N ARG A 12 -24.33 8.58 9.48
CA ARG A 12 -22.90 8.95 9.52
C ARG A 12 -22.13 7.88 10.31
N TYR A 13 -21.15 7.23 9.69
CA TYR A 13 -20.34 6.23 10.38
C TYR A 13 -18.92 6.71 10.64
N LEU A 14 -18.41 6.47 11.84
CA LEU A 14 -16.98 6.36 12.10
C LEU A 14 -16.60 4.89 11.87
N ILE A 15 -15.75 4.65 10.86
CA ILE A 15 -15.24 3.31 10.59
C ILE A 15 -13.86 3.17 11.24
N THR A 16 -13.71 2.16 12.08
CA THR A 16 -12.44 1.79 12.72
C THR A 16 -11.95 0.47 12.14
N PHE A 17 -10.68 0.43 11.73
CA PHE A 17 -10.05 -0.76 11.15
C PHE A 17 -9.01 -1.32 12.12
N ALA A 18 -8.85 -2.64 12.17
CA ALA A 18 -7.87 -3.31 13.03
C ALA A 18 -6.43 -2.89 12.71
N THR A 19 -6.13 -2.70 11.41
CA THR A 19 -4.87 -2.17 10.91
C THR A 19 -5.12 -1.30 9.68
N ARG A 20 -4.09 -0.56 9.27
CA ARG A 20 -4.10 0.17 8.00
C ARG A 20 -4.33 -0.76 6.80
N ASP A 21 -3.66 -1.91 6.76
CA ASP A 21 -3.79 -2.86 5.65
C ASP A 21 -5.25 -3.30 5.47
N VAL A 22 -5.99 -3.47 6.58
CA VAL A 22 -7.43 -3.77 6.53
C VAL A 22 -8.22 -2.60 5.95
N ALA A 23 -7.88 -1.36 6.27
CA ALA A 23 -8.51 -0.17 5.70
C ALA A 23 -8.30 -0.07 4.18
N ASP A 24 -7.06 -0.25 3.73
CA ASP A 24 -6.69 -0.21 2.30
C ASP A 24 -7.35 -1.38 1.54
N THR A 25 -7.39 -2.59 2.15
CA THR A 25 -8.08 -3.76 1.61
C THR A 25 -9.59 -3.55 1.50
N TRP A 26 -10.22 -2.98 2.52
CA TRP A 26 -11.65 -2.67 2.52
C TRP A 26 -11.99 -1.63 1.45
N TYR A 27 -11.22 -0.53 1.38
CA TYR A 27 -11.45 0.53 0.40
C TYR A 27 -11.32 -0.01 -1.02
N ARG A 28 -10.32 -0.85 -1.27
CA ARG A 28 -10.14 -1.50 -2.57
C ARG A 28 -11.27 -2.46 -2.89
N ALA A 29 -11.72 -3.27 -1.93
CA ALA A 29 -12.82 -4.21 -2.14
C ALA A 29 -14.13 -3.51 -2.54
N VAL A 30 -14.43 -2.36 -1.91
CA VAL A 30 -15.58 -1.52 -2.29
C VAL A 30 -15.44 -0.93 -3.70
N GLY A 31 -14.24 -0.47 -4.06
CA GLY A 31 -13.96 0.03 -5.40
C GLY A 31 -14.04 -1.06 -6.48
N ASP A 32 -13.48 -2.23 -6.18
CA ASP A 32 -13.44 -3.39 -7.07
C ASP A 32 -14.83 -3.96 -7.31
N SER A 33 -15.71 -3.99 -6.30
CA SER A 33 -17.09 -4.45 -6.48
C SER A 33 -17.83 -3.58 -7.51
N PHE A 34 -17.68 -2.26 -7.43
CA PHE A 34 -18.28 -1.36 -8.41
C PHE A 34 -17.68 -1.56 -9.82
N ALA A 35 -16.35 -1.63 -9.94
CA ALA A 35 -15.67 -1.87 -11.20
C ALA A 35 -16.06 -3.23 -11.83
N GLY A 36 -16.34 -4.24 -11.00
CA GLY A 36 -16.85 -5.55 -11.39
C GLY A 36 -18.33 -5.59 -11.77
N GLY A 37 -19.04 -4.45 -11.74
CA GLY A 37 -20.45 -4.36 -12.11
C GLY A 37 -21.44 -4.57 -10.94
N TYR A 38 -20.97 -4.48 -9.69
CA TYR A 38 -21.80 -4.49 -8.48
C TYR A 38 -21.95 -3.07 -7.91
N PRO A 39 -22.89 -2.25 -8.41
CA PRO A 39 -22.92 -0.81 -8.14
C PRO A 39 -23.51 -0.42 -6.79
N LYS A 40 -23.92 -1.40 -5.97
CA LYS A 40 -24.57 -1.18 -4.67
C LYS A 40 -23.82 -0.14 -3.83
N PHE A 41 -22.49 -0.20 -3.81
CA PHE A 41 -21.65 0.71 -3.01
C PHE A 41 -20.91 1.78 -3.83
N ALA A 42 -21.31 2.03 -5.09
CA ALA A 42 -20.65 2.99 -5.99
C ALA A 42 -20.63 4.44 -5.46
N GLY A 43 -21.54 4.77 -4.55
CA GLY A 43 -21.63 6.10 -3.93
C GLY A 43 -20.61 6.36 -2.84
N VAL A 44 -19.93 5.32 -2.33
CA VAL A 44 -18.97 5.44 -1.22
C VAL A 44 -17.74 6.22 -1.66
N LYS A 45 -17.54 7.42 -1.11
CA LYS A 45 -16.38 8.30 -1.37
C LYS A 45 -15.60 8.60 -0.08
N ARG A 46 -14.42 9.24 -0.22
CA ARG A 46 -13.67 9.80 0.92
C ARG A 46 -14.62 10.71 1.73
N PHE A 47 -14.72 10.45 3.04
CA PHE A 47 -15.75 10.94 3.99
C PHE A 47 -17.12 10.22 4.01
N TYR A 48 -17.16 8.88 3.92
CA TYR A 48 -18.30 8.00 4.27
C TYR A 48 -19.70 8.41 3.77
N VAL A 49 -19.73 9.25 2.74
CA VAL A 49 -20.92 9.65 2.04
C VAL A 49 -21.42 8.42 1.30
N HIS A 50 -22.65 8.01 1.59
CA HIS A 50 -23.36 7.00 0.85
C HIS A 50 -24.83 7.39 0.76
N ASP A 51 -25.57 6.76 -0.15
CA ASP A 51 -27.02 6.89 -0.22
C ASP A 51 -27.64 5.67 0.48
N PRO A 52 -28.16 5.79 1.71
CA PRO A 52 -28.71 4.64 2.43
C PRO A 52 -30.00 4.09 1.81
N SER A 53 -30.64 4.82 0.88
CA SER A 53 -31.74 4.27 0.08
C SER A 53 -31.24 3.29 -0.98
N VAL A 54 -29.96 3.35 -1.34
CA VAL A 54 -29.30 2.46 -2.30
C VAL A 54 -28.50 1.37 -1.58
N ALA A 55 -27.68 1.74 -0.59
CA ALA A 55 -26.90 0.80 0.20
C ALA A 55 -26.42 1.38 1.52
N ILE A 56 -26.49 0.58 2.59
CA ILE A 56 -25.98 0.95 3.90
C ILE A 56 -24.51 0.51 3.99
N ILE A 57 -23.60 1.44 4.23
CA ILE A 57 -22.14 1.17 4.17
C ILE A 57 -21.67 0.06 5.13
N VAL A 58 -22.36 -0.14 6.26
CA VAL A 58 -22.07 -1.24 7.21
C VAL A 58 -22.27 -2.62 6.59
N ASP A 59 -23.11 -2.74 5.57
CA ASP A 59 -23.37 -4.01 4.90
C ASP A 59 -22.19 -4.47 4.04
N THR A 60 -21.23 -3.59 3.73
CA THR A 60 -20.02 -3.97 2.97
C THR A 60 -19.28 -5.16 3.57
N ILE A 61 -19.24 -5.28 4.91
CA ILE A 61 -18.59 -6.41 5.62
C ILE A 61 -19.52 -7.61 5.85
N ASN A 62 -20.77 -7.51 5.41
CA ASN A 62 -21.75 -8.60 5.39
C ASN A 62 -22.03 -9.12 3.98
N ASP A 63 -21.56 -8.40 2.96
CA ASP A 63 -21.80 -8.69 1.56
C ASP A 63 -20.65 -9.53 0.96
N PRO A 64 -20.93 -10.75 0.45
CA PRO A 64 -19.91 -11.62 -0.12
C PRO A 64 -19.26 -11.06 -1.39
N GLU A 65 -19.94 -10.16 -2.12
CA GLU A 65 -19.43 -9.52 -3.33
C GLU A 65 -18.50 -8.33 -3.03
N VAL A 66 -18.28 -8.02 -1.75
CA VAL A 66 -17.55 -6.82 -1.32
C VAL A 66 -16.46 -7.18 -0.32
N ALA A 67 -16.74 -7.15 0.99
CA ALA A 67 -15.71 -7.22 2.02
C ALA A 67 -16.06 -8.17 3.16
N LEU A 68 -16.84 -9.23 2.90
CA LEU A 68 -17.20 -10.24 3.89
C LEU A 68 -15.98 -10.86 4.61
N THR A 69 -14.86 -11.00 3.90
CA THR A 69 -13.60 -11.54 4.45
C THR A 69 -12.98 -10.65 5.53
N LEU A 70 -13.39 -9.38 5.62
CA LEU A 70 -12.92 -8.42 6.62
C LEU A 70 -13.83 -8.34 7.85
N ARG A 71 -14.88 -9.17 7.92
CA ARG A 71 -15.76 -9.26 9.10
C ARG A 71 -14.93 -9.56 10.36
N GLY A 72 -15.17 -8.80 11.43
CA GLY A 72 -14.41 -8.89 12.68
C GLY A 72 -13.11 -8.08 12.70
N GLN A 73 -12.71 -7.46 11.59
CA GLN A 73 -11.55 -6.57 11.50
C GLN A 73 -11.94 -5.10 11.25
N VAL A 74 -13.23 -4.84 11.06
CA VAL A 74 -13.80 -3.51 10.81
C VAL A 74 -14.97 -3.29 11.78
N ILE A 75 -14.97 -2.14 12.45
CA ILE A 75 -16.05 -1.71 13.34
C ILE A 75 -16.68 -0.46 12.75
N PHE A 76 -18.01 -0.47 12.66
CA PHE A 76 -18.80 0.68 12.25
C PHE A 76 -19.48 1.25 13.49
N THR A 77 -19.15 2.49 13.84
CA THR A 77 -19.83 3.23 14.90
C THR A 77 -20.77 4.23 14.25
N LEU A 78 -22.08 4.01 14.40
CA LEU A 78 -23.07 5.00 13.98
C LEU A 78 -22.93 6.25 14.85
N LEU A 79 -22.66 7.38 14.22
CA LEU A 79 -22.60 8.69 14.84
C LEU A 79 -24.00 9.30 14.88
N ASN A 80 -24.20 10.27 15.77
CA ASN A 80 -25.40 11.08 15.76
C ASN A 80 -25.54 11.80 14.41
N ASP A 81 -26.81 12.05 14.05
CA ASP A 81 -27.20 12.90 12.93
C ASP A 81 -26.53 14.28 13.01
N ARG A 82 -26.56 15.03 11.90
CA ARG A 82 -25.81 16.29 11.71
C ARG A 82 -25.89 17.30 12.87
N ASP A 83 -27.02 17.36 13.58
CA ASP A 83 -27.25 18.28 14.71
C ASP A 83 -26.65 17.80 16.04
N GLY A 84 -26.13 16.57 16.07
CA GLY A 84 -25.40 16.00 17.20
C GLY A 84 -24.04 16.67 17.38
N ARG A 85 -23.72 17.04 18.62
CA ARG A 85 -22.40 17.60 18.99
C ARG A 85 -21.34 16.48 19.03
N ILE A 86 -20.84 16.06 17.87
CA ILE A 86 -19.69 15.16 17.77
C ILE A 86 -18.64 15.79 16.87
N GLN A 87 -17.46 16.07 17.44
CA GLN A 87 -16.26 16.46 16.69
C GLN A 87 -15.34 15.24 16.56
N SER A 88 -15.69 14.30 15.69
CA SER A 88 -14.77 13.23 15.29
C SER A 88 -13.81 13.80 14.25
N ILE A 89 -12.74 14.46 14.69
CA ILE A 89 -11.65 14.87 13.80
C ILE A 89 -10.77 13.64 13.60
N ALA A 90 -10.77 13.09 12.39
CA ALA A 90 -9.77 12.10 12.03
C ALA A 90 -8.38 12.75 12.16
N PRO A 91 -7.45 12.15 12.91
CA PRO A 91 -6.09 12.70 13.00
C PRO A 91 -5.49 12.76 11.60
N VAL A 92 -4.67 13.79 11.34
CA VAL A 92 -3.87 13.81 10.12
C VAL A 92 -2.87 12.67 10.21
N LEU A 93 -3.08 11.65 9.39
CA LEU A 93 -2.20 10.50 9.30
C LEU A 93 -1.16 10.78 8.21
N ASN A 94 0.09 10.99 8.61
CA ASN A 94 1.23 11.19 7.69
C ASN A 94 1.75 9.83 7.21
N TYR A 95 0.96 9.13 6.40
CA TYR A 95 1.36 7.88 5.77
C TYR A 95 1.35 8.00 4.26
N VAL A 96 2.23 7.24 3.62
CA VAL A 96 2.29 7.14 2.16
C VAL A 96 1.34 6.04 1.70
N GLU A 97 0.33 6.42 0.90
CA GLU A 97 -0.57 5.48 0.22
C GLU A 97 0.21 4.71 -0.86
N SER A 98 0.10 3.39 -0.86
CA SER A 98 0.73 2.53 -1.87
C SER A 98 -0.11 2.55 -3.14
N ILE A 99 0.22 3.41 -4.09
CA ILE A 99 -0.48 3.61 -5.37
C ILE A 99 0.25 2.90 -6.52
N ASN A 100 -0.52 2.19 -7.36
CA ASN A 100 -0.06 1.49 -8.56
C ASN A 100 0.52 2.47 -9.58
N GLY A 101 1.79 2.27 -9.95
CA GLY A 101 2.52 3.08 -10.93
C GLY A 101 3.17 4.34 -10.34
N ALA A 102 3.05 4.58 -9.05
CA ALA A 102 3.73 5.68 -8.38
C ALA A 102 5.16 5.30 -7.95
N SER A 103 5.98 6.32 -7.70
CA SER A 103 7.38 6.17 -7.32
C SER A 103 7.60 6.53 -5.85
N TYR A 104 8.44 5.74 -5.18
CA TYR A 104 8.71 5.84 -3.75
C TYR A 104 10.19 5.71 -3.47
N TYR A 105 10.64 6.31 -2.38
CA TYR A 105 11.83 5.82 -1.71
C TYR A 105 11.45 4.64 -0.82
N ILE A 106 12.35 3.67 -0.68
CA ILE A 106 12.14 2.51 0.20
C ILE A 106 13.10 2.66 1.36
N ARG A 107 12.56 2.72 2.58
CA ARG A 107 13.29 3.03 3.81
C ARG A 107 13.20 1.88 4.80
N SER A 108 14.23 1.67 5.61
CA SER A 108 14.17 0.70 6.70
C SER A 108 13.19 1.19 7.76
N ALA A 109 12.25 0.32 8.16
CA ALA A 109 11.31 0.61 9.24
C ALA A 109 12.00 0.59 10.61
N ASN A 110 13.17 -0.05 10.74
CA ASN A 110 13.94 -0.10 11.97
C ASN A 110 14.94 1.07 12.09
N ASP A 111 15.38 1.63 10.97
CA ASP A 111 16.32 2.77 10.91
C ASP A 111 15.94 3.75 9.79
N ALA A 112 15.29 4.85 10.17
CA ALA A 112 14.82 5.88 9.24
C ALA A 112 15.93 6.63 8.49
N SER A 113 17.21 6.40 8.82
CA SER A 113 18.35 6.92 8.05
C SER A 113 18.75 6.03 6.88
N THR A 114 18.30 4.78 6.84
CA THR A 114 18.73 3.78 5.87
C THR A 114 17.68 3.58 4.77
N TYR A 115 18.11 3.70 3.51
CA TYR A 115 17.26 3.63 2.32
C TYR A 115 17.80 2.62 1.30
N TRP A 116 16.95 2.19 0.39
CA TRP A 116 17.38 1.48 -0.80
C TRP A 116 18.03 2.45 -1.79
N TYR A 117 19.16 2.02 -2.32
CA TYR A 117 19.89 2.70 -3.37
C TYR A 117 20.24 1.69 -4.47
N TYR A 118 19.93 2.04 -5.72
CA TYR A 118 20.34 1.25 -6.87
C TYR A 118 21.69 1.74 -7.38
N ASP A 119 22.72 0.90 -7.26
CA ASP A 119 24.06 1.15 -7.79
C ASP A 119 24.13 0.70 -9.25
N ALA A 120 23.97 1.65 -10.18
CA ALA A 120 24.03 1.36 -11.62
C ALA A 120 25.38 0.82 -12.09
N GLY A 121 26.48 1.05 -11.35
CA GLY A 121 27.80 0.52 -11.70
C GLY A 121 27.92 -0.97 -11.42
N LYS A 122 27.18 -1.47 -10.42
CA LYS A 122 27.16 -2.89 -10.03
C LYS A 122 25.91 -3.62 -10.50
N ASN A 123 24.85 -2.87 -10.82
CA ASN A 123 23.50 -3.33 -11.10
C ASN A 123 22.78 -3.94 -9.88
N ASP A 124 23.12 -3.50 -8.67
CA ASP A 124 22.59 -4.06 -7.42
C ASP A 124 21.78 -3.03 -6.65
N VAL A 125 20.86 -3.52 -5.80
CA VAL A 125 20.17 -2.70 -4.80
C VAL A 125 20.84 -2.94 -3.44
N VAL A 126 21.29 -1.85 -2.83
CA VAL A 126 21.96 -1.85 -1.53
C VAL A 126 21.23 -0.96 -0.52
N ALA A 127 21.39 -1.27 0.75
CA ALA A 127 20.99 -0.40 1.84
C ALA A 127 22.08 0.65 2.08
N ALA A 128 21.72 1.94 2.07
CA ALA A 128 22.64 3.05 2.24
C ALA A 128 22.00 4.19 3.06
N ARG A 129 22.84 4.93 3.79
CA ARG A 129 22.42 6.11 4.58
C ARG A 129 22.69 7.44 3.90
N ASP A 130 23.62 7.46 2.96
CA ASP A 130 24.08 8.66 2.26
C ASP A 130 23.41 8.86 0.88
N LYS A 131 22.78 7.82 0.35
CA LYS A 131 22.12 7.83 -0.95
C LYS A 131 20.79 7.08 -0.89
N ARG A 132 19.91 7.45 -1.81
CA ARG A 132 18.60 6.81 -1.99
C ARG A 132 18.19 6.88 -3.45
N THR A 133 17.44 5.88 -3.89
CA THR A 133 16.88 5.84 -5.25
C THR A 133 15.36 5.77 -5.18
N SER A 134 14.70 6.48 -6.08
CA SER A 134 13.25 6.37 -6.24
C SER A 134 12.93 5.17 -7.13
N PHE A 135 12.02 4.33 -6.67
CA PHE A 135 11.57 3.12 -7.36
C PHE A 135 10.10 3.23 -7.72
N THR A 136 9.74 2.85 -8.94
CA THR A 136 8.34 2.79 -9.36
C THR A 136 7.78 1.39 -9.07
N ILE A 137 6.66 1.35 -8.35
CA ILE A 137 5.99 0.12 -7.94
C ILE A 137 4.72 -0.05 -8.77
N THR A 138 4.61 -1.17 -9.47
CA THR A 138 3.44 -1.48 -10.32
C THR A 138 2.84 -2.84 -9.97
N ASN A 139 1.52 -2.96 -10.03
CA ASN A 139 0.84 -4.24 -9.92
C ASN A 139 1.21 -5.15 -11.10
N ALA A 140 1.44 -6.43 -10.84
CA ALA A 140 1.73 -7.43 -11.86
C ALA A 140 0.49 -7.79 -12.70
N ASP A 141 -0.73 -7.61 -12.15
CA ASP A 141 -1.97 -7.70 -12.90
C ASP A 141 -2.14 -6.48 -13.80
N LYS A 142 -2.04 -6.71 -15.12
CA LYS A 142 -2.16 -5.67 -16.15
C LYS A 142 -3.57 -5.09 -16.27
N ASN A 143 -4.59 -5.75 -15.73
CA ASN A 143 -5.94 -5.23 -15.71
C ASN A 143 -6.14 -4.17 -14.60
N ARG A 144 -5.20 -4.10 -13.65
CA ARG A 144 -5.25 -3.12 -12.57
C ARG A 144 -4.86 -1.74 -13.12
N ALA A 145 -5.81 -0.81 -13.10
CA ALA A 145 -5.59 0.56 -13.57
C ALA A 145 -4.45 1.26 -12.78
N PRO A 146 -3.61 2.07 -13.46
CA PRO A 146 -2.70 2.99 -12.79
C PRO A 146 -3.46 3.92 -11.83
N GLY A 147 -2.85 4.28 -10.70
CA GLY A 147 -3.49 5.13 -9.69
C GLY A 147 -4.39 4.39 -8.69
N SER A 148 -4.61 3.09 -8.86
CA SER A 148 -5.33 2.26 -7.88
C SER A 148 -4.49 1.97 -6.64
N VAL A 149 -5.15 1.73 -5.51
CA VAL A 149 -4.50 1.36 -4.25
C VAL A 149 -3.98 -0.08 -4.35
N LEU A 150 -2.70 -0.25 -4.04
CA LEU A 150 -2.04 -1.53 -3.83
C LEU A 150 -2.22 -1.98 -2.38
N ILE A 151 -2.42 -3.27 -2.18
CA ILE A 151 -2.51 -3.88 -0.84
C ILE A 151 -1.49 -5.00 -0.69
N GLY A 152 -1.24 -5.45 0.53
CA GLY A 152 -0.20 -6.45 0.84
C GLY A 152 -0.26 -7.74 0.00
N SER A 153 -1.45 -8.19 -0.39
CA SER A 153 -1.64 -9.40 -1.19
C SER A 153 -1.38 -9.24 -2.69
N ASP A 154 -1.13 -8.03 -3.18
CA ASP A 154 -0.81 -7.79 -4.58
C ASP A 154 0.58 -8.27 -4.92
N ASP A 155 0.69 -8.93 -6.08
CA ASP A 155 1.96 -9.18 -6.73
C ASP A 155 2.41 -7.89 -7.43
N ILE A 156 3.64 -7.46 -7.17
CA ILE A 156 4.19 -6.21 -7.67
C ILE A 156 5.49 -6.43 -8.44
N TYR A 157 5.76 -5.51 -9.37
CA TYR A 157 7.07 -5.28 -9.96
C TYR A 157 7.67 -4.00 -9.41
N ILE A 158 8.99 -4.00 -9.26
CA ILE A 158 9.78 -2.82 -8.89
C ILE A 158 10.65 -2.43 -10.08
N THR A 159 10.64 -1.15 -10.43
CA THR A 159 11.50 -0.61 -11.49
C THR A 159 12.24 0.63 -11.03
N VAL A 160 13.38 0.89 -11.66
CA VAL A 160 14.23 2.06 -11.46
C VAL A 160 14.62 2.64 -12.83
N ASN A 161 15.00 3.92 -12.90
CA ASN A 161 15.63 4.53 -14.09
C ASN A 161 14.99 4.14 -15.44
N ASN A 162 13.90 4.82 -15.83
CA ASN A 162 13.19 4.60 -17.11
C ASN A 162 12.86 3.13 -17.42
N GLY A 163 12.47 2.35 -16.40
CA GLY A 163 11.92 0.99 -16.59
C GLY A 163 12.93 -0.15 -16.46
N THR A 164 14.10 0.09 -15.86
CA THR A 164 14.99 -1.00 -15.45
C THR A 164 14.32 -1.82 -14.36
N ASN A 165 14.03 -3.08 -14.65
CA ASN A 165 13.40 -4.00 -13.73
C ASN A 165 14.35 -4.41 -12.60
N ILE A 166 13.83 -4.41 -11.38
CA ILE A 166 14.49 -4.91 -10.18
C ILE A 166 13.83 -6.22 -9.76
N GLY A 167 14.64 -7.22 -9.45
CA GLY A 167 14.18 -8.51 -8.97
C GLY A 167 15.28 -9.24 -8.22
N VAL A 168 14.96 -10.41 -7.68
CA VAL A 168 15.98 -11.29 -7.08
C VAL A 168 16.87 -11.82 -8.20
N ASP A 169 18.17 -11.56 -8.11
CA ASP A 169 19.14 -12.18 -9.00
C ASP A 169 19.27 -13.66 -8.63
N THR A 170 18.87 -14.53 -9.57
CA THR A 170 18.91 -15.99 -9.42
C THR A 170 20.32 -16.55 -9.20
N THR A 171 21.36 -15.75 -9.40
CA THR A 171 22.76 -16.14 -9.24
C THR A 171 23.41 -15.55 -7.99
N GLN A 172 22.79 -14.54 -7.36
CA GLN A 172 23.44 -13.77 -6.29
C GLN A 172 22.59 -13.65 -5.00
N ASP A 173 21.39 -14.25 -4.95
CA ASP A 173 20.48 -14.29 -3.79
C ASP A 173 20.11 -12.92 -3.19
N HIS A 174 20.26 -11.84 -3.96
CA HIS A 174 19.92 -10.47 -3.53
C HIS A 174 19.20 -9.69 -4.64
N LEU A 175 18.67 -8.52 -4.29
CA LEU A 175 17.95 -7.66 -5.23
C LEU A 175 18.90 -6.88 -6.13
N GLY A 176 18.68 -6.99 -7.44
CA GLY A 176 19.45 -6.29 -8.46
C GLY A 176 18.66 -6.12 -9.74
N LYS A 177 19.34 -5.64 -10.80
CA LYS A 177 18.76 -5.56 -12.14
C LYS A 177 18.41 -6.95 -12.63
N SER A 178 17.16 -7.15 -13.02
CA SER A 178 16.69 -8.42 -13.56
C SER A 178 16.10 -8.22 -14.95
N VAL A 179 16.48 -9.08 -15.90
CA VAL A 179 15.87 -9.08 -17.24
C VAL A 179 14.45 -9.64 -17.19
N ASN A 180 14.23 -10.65 -16.33
CA ASN A 180 12.97 -11.36 -16.16
C ASN A 180 12.58 -11.37 -14.68
N PRO A 181 12.18 -10.22 -14.11
CA PRO A 181 11.81 -10.16 -12.70
C PRO A 181 10.60 -11.06 -12.44
N GLN A 182 10.66 -11.86 -11.38
CA GLN A 182 9.46 -12.49 -10.84
C GLN A 182 8.75 -11.47 -9.95
N PRO A 183 7.43 -11.32 -10.07
CA PRO A 183 6.71 -10.46 -9.16
C PRO A 183 6.69 -11.08 -7.77
N PHE A 184 6.54 -10.24 -6.76
CA PHE A 184 6.42 -10.68 -5.37
C PHE A 184 5.37 -9.87 -4.64
N LYS A 185 4.91 -10.40 -3.51
CA LYS A 185 3.86 -9.74 -2.71
C LYS A 185 4.35 -8.41 -2.16
N LEU A 186 3.52 -7.36 -2.25
CA LEU A 186 3.81 -6.08 -1.60
C LEU A 186 4.08 -6.27 -0.10
N SER A 187 3.36 -7.19 0.55
CA SER A 187 3.57 -7.53 1.97
C SER A 187 4.97 -8.05 2.27
N ALA A 188 5.68 -8.62 1.28
CA ALA A 188 7.04 -9.13 1.47
C ALA A 188 8.04 -8.01 1.84
N LEU A 189 7.77 -6.76 1.42
CA LEU A 189 8.56 -5.59 1.84
C LEU A 189 8.36 -5.32 3.34
N LEU A 190 7.12 -5.51 3.81
CA LEU A 190 6.67 -5.19 5.16
C LEU A 190 7.03 -6.30 6.18
N SER A 191 7.04 -7.57 5.75
CA SER A 191 7.35 -8.73 6.58
C SER A 191 8.85 -8.98 6.79
N GLY A 192 9.69 -8.38 5.93
CA GLY A 192 11.14 -8.55 5.96
C GLY A 192 11.63 -9.84 5.28
N ASP A 193 10.91 -10.25 4.23
CA ASP A 193 11.26 -11.42 3.42
C ASP A 193 12.37 -11.12 2.40
N PHE A 194 12.86 -9.87 2.32
CA PHE A 194 13.94 -9.46 1.44
C PHE A 194 15.27 -9.36 2.17
N GLN A 195 16.31 -9.96 1.57
CA GLN A 195 17.70 -9.64 1.89
C GLN A 195 18.17 -8.54 0.95
N ILE A 196 18.60 -7.43 1.55
CA ILE A 196 19.28 -6.34 0.85
C ILE A 196 20.74 -6.41 1.24
N LEU A 197 21.62 -6.21 0.25
CA LEU A 197 23.04 -6.09 0.51
C LEU A 197 23.31 -4.81 1.32
N PHE A 198 24.09 -4.93 2.39
CA PHE A 198 24.58 -3.78 3.13
C PHE A 198 26.11 -3.76 3.07
N ASN A 199 26.66 -2.56 3.05
CA ASN A 199 28.06 -2.34 3.43
C ASN A 199 28.12 -2.18 4.95
N ASN A 200 29.11 -2.77 5.62
CA ASN A 200 29.33 -2.64 7.07
C ASN A 200 29.41 -1.18 7.55
N ASP A 201 29.83 -0.25 6.69
CA ASP A 201 29.90 1.17 7.03
C ASP A 201 28.58 1.93 6.77
N GLY A 202 27.58 1.30 6.16
CA GLY A 202 26.28 1.91 5.82
C GLY A 202 26.32 2.92 4.65
N PHE A 203 27.45 3.00 3.93
CA PHE A 203 27.64 3.89 2.77
C PHE A 203 27.60 3.13 1.45
N ALA A 204 26.97 3.72 0.44
CA ALA A 204 26.92 3.16 -0.91
C ALA A 204 28.32 3.11 -1.56
N GLY A 205 28.79 1.91 -1.94
CA GLY A 205 29.95 1.73 -2.82
C GLY A 205 31.31 1.47 -2.16
N LEU A 206 31.37 1.28 -0.85
CA LEU A 206 32.60 0.91 -0.11
C LEU A 206 32.44 -0.51 0.49
N GLY A 207 33.54 -1.22 0.74
CA GLY A 207 33.56 -2.47 1.54
C GLY A 207 32.97 -3.75 0.90
N PRO A 208 33.22 -4.92 1.51
CA PRO A 208 32.54 -6.17 1.16
C PRO A 208 31.06 -6.06 1.48
N LEU A 209 30.21 -6.42 0.51
CA LEU A 209 28.77 -6.50 0.68
C LEU A 209 28.44 -7.80 1.42
N SER A 210 27.54 -7.72 2.40
CA SER A 210 27.00 -8.89 3.10
C SER A 210 25.48 -8.83 3.15
N CYS A 211 24.84 -9.99 3.20
CA CYS A 211 23.41 -10.09 3.49
C CYS A 211 23.22 -9.94 4.99
N ASN A 212 22.24 -9.14 5.45
CA ASN A 212 22.00 -8.95 6.88
C ASN A 212 21.77 -10.34 7.52
N PRO A 213 22.65 -10.80 8.43
CA PRO A 213 22.56 -12.16 8.98
C PRO A 213 21.29 -12.36 9.82
N SER A 214 20.66 -11.27 10.25
CA SER A 214 19.32 -11.25 10.82
C SER A 214 18.29 -11.14 9.71
N LYS A 215 17.62 -12.25 9.37
CA LYS A 215 16.29 -12.21 8.75
C LYS A 215 15.42 -11.26 9.59
N GLY A 216 14.83 -10.21 8.99
CA GLY A 216 13.96 -9.28 9.72
C GLY A 216 14.04 -7.79 9.35
N ASP A 217 14.75 -7.41 8.28
CA ASP A 217 14.72 -6.02 7.82
C ASP A 217 13.38 -5.70 7.18
N ARG A 218 12.55 -4.97 7.92
CA ARG A 218 11.27 -4.45 7.43
C ARG A 218 11.51 -3.16 6.67
N TRP A 219 10.83 -3.02 5.54
CA TRP A 219 10.96 -1.85 4.67
C TRP A 219 9.60 -1.19 4.47
N GLU A 220 9.60 0.13 4.31
CA GLU A 220 8.40 0.93 4.08
C GLU A 220 8.58 1.88 2.90
N LEU A 221 7.47 2.19 2.23
CA LEU A 221 7.42 3.18 1.16
C LEU A 221 7.30 4.58 1.76
N VAL A 222 8.13 5.52 1.30
CA VAL A 222 8.16 6.92 1.74
C VAL A 222 8.33 7.92 0.60
#